data_AF-A0A2N1RLB1-F1
#
_entry.id   AF-A0A2N1RLB1-F1
#
_cell.length_a   1.000
_cell.length_b   1.000
_cell.length_c   1.000
_cell.angle_alpha   90.00
_cell.angle_beta   90.00
_cell.angle_gamma   90.00
#
_symmetry.space_group_name_H-M   'P 1'
#
loop_
_entity.id
_entity.type
_entity.pdbx_description
1 polymer ?
#
loop_
_entity_poly.entity_id
_entity_poly.type
_entity_poly.pdbx_seq_one_letter_code
_entity_poly.pdbx_strand_id
1 'polypeptide(L)'
;QGDSAKEKANVETLITKGVKVIIICPHDGAAAAAAADAARKAGVKIISYDRLILNTDAVDYYVTFDSFNVGAAWGDYLVSKAQGKGNHLYLYAGALSDNNAFIFFQGAWSVLQPKIADGTFTIMNSDKAVALSSKADLSRSELSTIIGQVTTNWDFNVAKSKAEANLISAKKEQKGVVYIVAPNDGTARAIADAYGKDKDVTKYYITGQDAEKASIQYIIDGKQSMTVLKDVRVLVDDAIAAALALNNGKTPDKTKTYNNGKIDVPAKPSKVTTVTKENVKKEIVDSGYYPAGEFKGL
;
A
#
# COMPACT_ATOMS: atom_id res chain seq x y z
N GLN A 1 4.35 -8.62 16.72
CA GLN A 1 3.88 -8.33 15.35
C GLN A 1 4.96 -8.82 14.40
N GLY A 2 4.61 -9.33 13.22
CA GLY A 2 5.62 -9.86 12.30
C GLY A 2 5.97 -11.35 12.47
N ASP A 3 5.09 -12.15 13.08
CA ASP A 3 5.32 -13.58 13.32
C ASP A 3 4.02 -14.35 13.12
N SER A 4 3.97 -15.16 12.05
CA SER A 4 2.79 -15.95 11.68
C SER A 4 2.49 -17.08 12.67
N ALA A 5 3.50 -17.63 13.36
CA ALA A 5 3.29 -18.63 14.40
C ALA A 5 2.60 -18.00 15.62
N LYS A 6 3.05 -16.80 16.00
CA LYS A 6 2.40 -16.03 17.07
C LYS A 6 0.98 -15.62 16.70
N GLU A 7 0.76 -15.19 15.46
CA GLU A 7 -0.56 -14.85 14.92
C GLU A 7 -1.53 -16.04 15.03
N LYS A 8 -1.10 -17.24 14.61
CA LYS A 8 -1.90 -18.46 14.76
C LYS A 8 -2.22 -18.75 16.23
N ALA A 9 -1.23 -18.67 17.12
CA ALA A 9 -1.44 -18.88 18.55
C ALA A 9 -2.41 -17.85 19.16
N ASN A 10 -2.42 -16.61 18.65
CA ASN A 10 -3.41 -15.60 19.05
C ASN A 10 -4.83 -15.99 18.61
N VAL A 11 -5.00 -16.49 17.37
CA VAL A 11 -6.29 -17.01 16.89
C VAL A 11 -6.77 -18.19 17.74
N GLU A 12 -5.91 -19.17 18.02
CA GLU A 12 -6.22 -20.31 18.89
C GLU A 12 -6.66 -19.86 20.29
N THR A 13 -5.98 -18.86 20.86
CA THR A 13 -6.36 -18.27 22.15
C THR A 13 -7.76 -17.64 22.11
N LEU A 14 -8.11 -16.93 21.03
CA LEU A 14 -9.43 -16.31 20.87
C LEU A 14 -10.53 -17.38 20.72
N ILE A 15 -10.25 -18.45 19.98
CA ILE A 15 -11.14 -19.61 19.86
C ILE A 15 -11.43 -20.20 21.25
N THR A 16 -10.40 -20.44 22.08
CA THR A 16 -10.58 -20.95 23.45
C THR A 16 -11.41 -20.01 24.32
N LYS A 17 -11.33 -18.69 24.09
CA LYS A 17 -12.18 -17.68 24.76
C LYS A 17 -13.63 -17.66 24.25
N GLY A 18 -13.98 -18.46 23.26
CA GLY A 18 -15.35 -18.64 22.80
C GLY A 18 -15.87 -17.53 21.87
N VAL A 19 -14.97 -16.76 21.25
CA VAL A 19 -15.38 -15.73 20.26
C VAL A 19 -16.12 -16.36 19.09
N LYS A 20 -17.02 -15.61 18.45
CA LYS A 20 -17.81 -16.07 17.30
C LYS A 20 -17.31 -15.53 15.97
N VAL A 21 -16.63 -14.39 16.01
CA VAL A 21 -16.02 -13.74 14.84
C VAL A 21 -14.62 -13.29 15.24
N ILE A 22 -13.64 -13.50 14.35
CA ILE A 22 -12.29 -12.98 14.47
C ILE A 22 -12.04 -12.05 13.29
N ILE A 23 -11.64 -10.82 13.60
CA ILE A 23 -11.13 -9.84 12.64
C ILE A 23 -9.60 -9.94 12.68
N ILE A 24 -8.97 -10.21 11.54
CA ILE A 24 -7.53 -10.49 11.45
C ILE A 24 -6.90 -9.76 10.27
N CYS A 25 -5.86 -8.97 10.55
CA CYS A 25 -4.95 -8.44 9.55
C CYS A 25 -3.71 -9.34 9.48
N PRO A 26 -3.56 -10.19 8.46
CA PRO A 26 -2.47 -11.16 8.40
C PRO A 26 -1.11 -10.47 8.23
N HIS A 27 -0.11 -10.94 8.97
CA HIS A 27 1.29 -10.57 8.73
C HIS A 27 1.78 -11.09 7.37
N ASP A 28 1.51 -12.36 7.08
CA ASP A 28 1.76 -13.03 5.80
C ASP A 28 0.44 -13.68 5.35
N GLY A 29 -0.05 -13.24 4.19
CA GLY A 29 -1.36 -13.66 3.70
C GLY A 29 -1.47 -15.17 3.47
N ALA A 30 -0.41 -15.82 2.99
CA ALA A 30 -0.42 -17.26 2.73
C ALA A 30 -0.27 -18.08 4.02
N ALA A 31 0.61 -17.64 4.94
CA ALA A 31 0.82 -18.34 6.21
C ALA A 31 -0.43 -18.30 7.11
N ALA A 32 -1.21 -17.22 7.04
CA ALA A 32 -2.43 -17.04 7.82
C ALA A 32 -3.56 -18.02 7.46
N ALA A 33 -3.45 -18.77 6.35
CA ALA A 33 -4.41 -19.81 5.97
C ALA A 33 -4.65 -20.81 7.11
N ALA A 34 -3.58 -21.26 7.77
CA ALA A 34 -3.69 -22.23 8.86
C ALA A 34 -4.41 -21.68 10.10
N ALA A 35 -4.32 -20.37 10.35
CA ALA A 35 -5.04 -19.70 11.42
C ALA A 35 -6.53 -19.59 11.10
N ALA A 36 -6.86 -19.21 9.86
CA ALA A 36 -8.24 -19.14 9.38
C ALA A 36 -8.92 -20.52 9.39
N ASP A 37 -8.22 -21.57 8.95
CA ASP A 37 -8.71 -22.95 8.98
C ASP A 37 -9.03 -23.42 10.39
N ALA A 38 -8.18 -23.06 11.37
CA ALA A 38 -8.41 -23.40 12.78
C ALA A 38 -9.69 -22.73 13.32
N ALA A 39 -9.89 -21.46 13.00
CA ALA A 39 -11.12 -20.73 13.37
C ALA A 39 -12.36 -21.36 12.74
N ARG A 40 -12.32 -21.66 11.44
CA ARG A 40 -13.44 -22.31 10.75
C ARG A 40 -13.80 -23.68 11.36
N LYS A 41 -12.80 -24.51 11.68
CA LYS A 41 -13.02 -25.81 12.34
C LYS A 41 -13.70 -25.67 13.70
N ALA A 42 -13.47 -24.56 14.40
CA ALA A 42 -14.14 -24.24 15.66
C ALA A 42 -15.49 -23.52 15.49
N GLY A 43 -15.98 -23.36 14.26
CA GLY A 43 -17.23 -22.65 13.96
C GLY A 43 -17.13 -21.13 14.13
N VAL A 44 -15.92 -20.58 14.15
CA VAL A 44 -15.64 -19.14 14.27
C VAL A 44 -15.51 -18.53 12.88
N LYS A 45 -16.19 -17.40 12.67
CA LYS A 45 -16.16 -16.64 11.42
C LYS A 45 -14.89 -15.81 11.29
N ILE A 46 -14.34 -15.71 10.08
CA ILE A 46 -13.14 -14.92 9.80
C ILE A 46 -13.47 -13.73 8.92
N ILE A 47 -13.12 -12.54 9.40
CA ILE A 47 -13.04 -11.32 8.62
C ILE A 47 -11.56 -11.03 8.40
N SER A 48 -11.09 -11.15 7.16
CA SER A 48 -9.78 -10.62 6.77
C SER A 48 -9.86 -9.09 6.80
N TYR A 49 -8.88 -8.43 7.38
CA TYR A 49 -8.92 -6.98 7.65
C TYR A 49 -7.69 -6.28 7.09
N ASP A 50 -7.91 -5.25 6.26
CA ASP A 50 -6.92 -4.51 5.47
C ASP A 50 -6.17 -5.37 4.45
N ARG A 51 -5.54 -6.48 4.89
CA ARG A 51 -4.83 -7.47 4.06
C ARG A 51 -5.63 -8.75 3.89
N LEU A 52 -5.49 -9.39 2.73
CA LEU A 52 -6.21 -10.61 2.37
C LEU A 52 -5.44 -11.87 2.82
N ILE A 53 -6.11 -12.76 3.56
CA ILE A 53 -5.66 -14.14 3.80
C ILE A 53 -5.83 -14.95 2.51
N LEU A 54 -4.77 -15.61 2.08
CA LEU A 54 -4.65 -16.34 0.83
C LEU A 54 -4.76 -17.85 1.03
N ASN A 55 -4.96 -18.58 -0.08
CA ASN A 55 -4.81 -20.03 -0.21
C ASN A 55 -5.73 -20.89 0.67
N THR A 56 -6.83 -20.33 1.18
CA THR A 56 -7.85 -21.06 1.93
C THR A 56 -9.25 -20.62 1.53
N ASP A 57 -10.24 -21.49 1.65
CA ASP A 57 -11.64 -21.06 1.61
C ASP A 57 -12.09 -20.42 2.93
N ALA A 58 -11.26 -20.47 3.99
CA ALA A 58 -11.50 -20.11 5.39
C ALA A 58 -11.75 -18.63 5.72
N VAL A 59 -12.16 -17.83 4.74
CA VAL A 59 -12.43 -16.39 4.91
C VAL A 59 -13.90 -16.11 4.59
N ASP A 60 -14.65 -15.60 5.56
CA ASP A 60 -16.09 -15.32 5.38
C ASP A 60 -16.32 -13.94 4.75
N TYR A 61 -15.45 -12.97 5.02
CA TYR A 61 -15.56 -11.61 4.48
C TYR A 61 -14.21 -10.88 4.48
N TYR A 62 -14.04 -9.89 3.59
CA TYR A 62 -12.84 -9.05 3.52
C TYR A 62 -13.19 -7.57 3.65
N VAL A 63 -12.70 -6.95 4.72
CA VAL A 63 -12.80 -5.50 4.96
C VAL A 63 -11.49 -4.88 4.51
N THR A 64 -11.55 -3.98 3.52
CA THR A 64 -10.36 -3.40 2.89
C THR A 64 -10.66 -2.03 2.30
N PHE A 65 -9.62 -1.30 1.93
CA PHE A 65 -9.73 -0.15 1.04
C PHE A 65 -9.63 -0.59 -0.42
N ASP A 66 -9.94 0.30 -1.35
CA ASP A 66 -9.67 0.04 -2.77
C ASP A 66 -8.17 0.15 -3.07
N SER A 67 -7.41 -0.88 -2.70
CA SER A 67 -5.95 -0.92 -2.82
C SER A 67 -5.45 -0.71 -4.26
N PHE A 68 -6.22 -1.10 -5.28
CA PHE A 68 -5.82 -0.84 -6.66
C PHE A 68 -5.80 0.67 -6.93
N ASN A 69 -6.83 1.38 -6.47
CA ASN A 69 -6.95 2.82 -6.64
C ASN A 69 -5.95 3.61 -5.79
N VAL A 70 -5.45 3.07 -4.68
CA VAL A 70 -4.29 3.65 -3.96
C VAL A 70 -3.07 3.71 -4.89
N GLY A 71 -2.74 2.59 -5.54
CA GLY A 71 -1.64 2.52 -6.50
C GLY A 71 -1.84 3.42 -7.71
N ALA A 72 -3.05 3.40 -8.29
CA ALA A 72 -3.39 4.25 -9.43
C ALA A 72 -3.22 5.74 -9.09
N ALA A 73 -3.67 6.17 -7.91
CA ALA A 73 -3.52 7.55 -7.43
C ALA A 73 -2.05 8.01 -7.33
N TRP A 74 -1.12 7.11 -7.01
CA TRP A 74 0.32 7.40 -7.05
C TRP A 74 0.78 7.68 -8.48
N GLY A 75 0.39 6.81 -9.42
CA GLY A 75 0.69 6.96 -10.84
C GLY A 75 0.12 8.27 -11.38
N ASP A 76 -1.17 8.55 -11.14
CA ASP A 76 -1.85 9.75 -11.61
C ASP A 76 -1.17 11.01 -11.09
N TYR A 77 -0.79 11.02 -9.82
CA TYR A 77 -0.05 12.14 -9.25
C TYR A 77 1.27 12.37 -9.97
N LEU A 78 2.11 11.34 -10.13
CA LEU A 78 3.41 11.49 -10.79
C LEU A 78 3.27 11.90 -12.26
N VAL A 79 2.31 11.31 -12.99
CA VAL A 79 2.00 11.70 -14.38
C VAL A 79 1.59 13.16 -14.46
N SER A 80 0.80 13.67 -13.51
CA SER A 80 0.38 15.08 -13.49
C SER A 80 1.53 16.07 -13.27
N LYS A 81 2.67 15.61 -12.73
CA LYS A 81 3.86 16.43 -12.49
C LYS A 81 4.90 16.30 -13.60
N ALA A 82 4.79 15.29 -14.46
CA ALA A 82 5.72 15.03 -15.53
C ALA A 82 5.62 16.08 -16.64
N GLN A 83 6.77 16.43 -17.21
CA GLN A 83 6.86 17.33 -18.36
C GLN A 83 7.74 16.69 -19.44
N GLY A 84 7.29 16.71 -20.68
CA GLY A 84 8.04 16.13 -21.80
C GLY A 84 8.35 14.63 -21.63
N LYS A 85 9.50 14.20 -22.15
CA LYS A 85 9.97 12.81 -22.15
C LYS A 85 11.26 12.65 -21.35
N GLY A 86 11.59 11.41 -20.99
CA GLY A 86 12.83 11.07 -20.29
C GLY A 86 12.82 11.39 -18.81
N ASN A 87 11.65 11.52 -18.18
CA ASN A 87 11.55 11.77 -16.74
C ASN A 87 12.06 10.56 -15.95
N HIS A 88 12.96 10.78 -14.99
CA HIS A 88 13.61 9.70 -14.25
C HIS A 88 12.69 9.11 -13.18
N LEU A 89 12.25 7.87 -13.36
CA LEU A 89 11.30 7.18 -12.50
C LEU A 89 12.01 6.14 -11.63
N TYR A 90 11.81 6.25 -10.32
CA TYR A 90 12.26 5.29 -9.33
C TYR A 90 11.06 4.60 -8.70
N LEU A 91 11.09 3.27 -8.72
CA LEU A 91 10.01 2.43 -8.21
C LEU A 91 10.41 1.87 -6.85
N TYR A 92 9.50 1.88 -5.89
CA TYR A 92 9.62 1.18 -4.61
C TYR A 92 8.30 0.49 -4.30
N ALA A 93 8.38 -0.68 -3.65
CA ALA A 93 7.22 -1.51 -3.37
C ALA A 93 7.17 -1.97 -1.91
N GLY A 94 6.01 -2.46 -1.49
CA GLY A 94 5.82 -3.08 -0.17
C GLY A 94 6.44 -4.47 -0.06
N ALA A 95 6.13 -5.17 1.04
CA ALA A 95 6.63 -6.52 1.30
C ALA A 95 5.97 -7.60 0.40
N LEU A 96 6.73 -8.62 0.00
CA LEU A 96 6.21 -9.76 -0.78
C LEU A 96 5.23 -10.66 0.00
N SER A 97 5.27 -10.65 1.34
CA SER A 97 4.32 -11.38 2.18
C SER A 97 2.94 -10.71 2.26
N ASP A 98 2.84 -9.46 1.78
CA ASP A 98 1.63 -8.66 1.81
C ASP A 98 0.95 -8.66 0.43
N ASN A 99 -0.27 -9.19 0.34
CA ASN A 99 -1.04 -9.17 -0.90
C ASN A 99 -1.32 -7.74 -1.40
N ASN A 100 -1.47 -6.77 -0.51
CA ASN A 100 -1.73 -5.39 -0.91
C ASN A 100 -0.53 -4.79 -1.64
N ALA A 101 0.71 -5.16 -1.33
CA ALA A 101 1.89 -4.68 -2.06
C ALA A 101 1.81 -4.98 -3.56
N PHE A 102 1.26 -6.15 -3.94
CA PHE A 102 1.02 -6.51 -5.33
C PHE A 102 -0.07 -5.66 -5.96
N ILE A 103 -1.19 -5.47 -5.26
CA ILE A 103 -2.34 -4.72 -5.77
C ILE A 103 -1.98 -3.23 -5.93
N PHE A 104 -1.28 -2.65 -4.95
CA PHE A 104 -0.75 -1.29 -5.02
C PHE A 104 0.18 -1.12 -6.22
N PHE A 105 1.15 -2.04 -6.38
CA PHE A 105 2.08 -1.97 -7.51
C PHE A 105 1.36 -2.14 -8.85
N GLN A 106 0.38 -3.04 -8.94
CA GLN A 106 -0.43 -3.23 -10.12
C GLN A 106 -1.24 -1.97 -10.48
N GLY A 107 -1.82 -1.30 -9.48
CA GLY A 107 -2.51 -0.02 -9.66
C GLY A 107 -1.56 1.06 -10.21
N ALA A 108 -0.40 1.22 -9.60
CA ALA A 108 0.60 2.18 -10.08
C ALA A 108 1.10 1.84 -11.49
N TRP A 109 1.35 0.56 -11.76
CA TRP A 109 1.77 0.07 -13.07
C TRP A 109 0.73 0.34 -14.14
N SER A 110 -0.57 0.19 -13.85
CA SER A 110 -1.65 0.45 -14.82
C SER A 110 -1.65 1.88 -15.36
N VAL A 111 -1.16 2.84 -14.58
CA VAL A 111 -1.06 4.26 -14.97
C VAL A 111 0.33 4.59 -15.53
N LEU A 112 1.39 4.07 -14.90
CA LEU A 112 2.77 4.41 -15.26
C LEU A 112 3.27 3.65 -16.48
N GLN A 113 2.83 2.40 -16.71
CA GLN A 113 3.33 1.58 -17.81
C GLN A 113 3.10 2.22 -19.19
N PRO A 114 1.91 2.76 -19.52
CA PRO A 114 1.73 3.47 -20.79
C PRO A 114 2.68 4.67 -20.95
N LYS A 115 3.01 5.34 -19.84
CA LYS A 115 3.93 6.49 -19.80
C LYS A 115 5.40 6.10 -19.81
N ILE A 116 5.72 4.88 -19.43
CA ILE A 116 7.05 4.31 -19.64
C ILE A 116 7.18 3.92 -21.13
N ALA A 117 6.15 3.29 -21.69
CA ALA A 117 6.15 2.84 -23.09
C ALA A 117 6.22 4.01 -24.10
N ASP A 118 5.57 5.15 -23.83
CA ASP A 118 5.62 6.33 -24.70
C ASP A 118 6.89 7.19 -24.52
N GLY A 119 7.75 6.81 -23.56
CA GLY A 119 9.00 7.49 -23.22
C GLY A 119 8.84 8.70 -22.30
N THR A 120 7.65 8.97 -21.76
CA THR A 120 7.45 10.00 -20.72
C THR A 120 8.35 9.74 -19.52
N PHE A 121 8.40 8.49 -19.05
CA PHE A 121 9.24 8.03 -17.94
C PHE A 121 10.31 7.03 -18.39
N THR A 122 11.45 7.04 -17.69
CA THR A 122 12.51 6.04 -17.80
C THR A 122 12.81 5.47 -16.42
N ILE A 123 12.71 4.15 -16.27
CA ILE A 123 12.92 3.47 -14.99
C ILE A 123 14.41 3.42 -14.67
N MET A 124 14.79 3.88 -13.48
CA MET A 124 16.21 4.02 -13.08
C MET A 124 16.72 2.95 -12.13
N ASN A 125 15.84 2.16 -11.50
CA ASN A 125 16.23 1.27 -10.41
C ASN A 125 15.67 -0.16 -10.50
N SER A 126 15.20 -0.58 -11.67
CA SER A 126 14.73 -1.96 -11.86
C SER A 126 14.91 -2.45 -13.29
N ASP A 127 15.91 -3.32 -13.51
CA ASP A 127 16.07 -4.04 -14.78
C ASP A 127 14.87 -4.97 -15.05
N LYS A 128 14.27 -5.54 -14.01
CA LYS A 128 13.07 -6.38 -14.13
C LYS A 128 11.87 -5.60 -14.64
N ALA A 129 11.63 -4.40 -14.13
CA ALA A 129 10.56 -3.54 -14.61
C ALA A 129 10.85 -3.03 -16.03
N VAL A 130 12.10 -2.71 -16.36
CA VAL A 130 12.51 -2.33 -17.73
C VAL A 130 12.21 -3.47 -18.71
N ALA A 131 12.58 -4.70 -18.37
CA ALA A 131 12.32 -5.88 -19.22
C ALA A 131 10.82 -6.14 -19.46
N LEU A 132 9.96 -5.67 -18.57
CA LEU A 132 8.51 -5.83 -18.63
C LEU A 132 7.77 -4.55 -19.06
N SER A 133 8.49 -3.47 -19.40
CA SER A 133 7.93 -2.13 -19.64
C SER A 133 6.96 -2.03 -20.82
N SER A 134 6.93 -3.01 -21.72
CA SER A 134 5.97 -3.09 -22.82
C SER A 134 4.69 -3.87 -22.49
N LYS A 135 4.58 -4.43 -21.28
CA LYS A 135 3.47 -5.28 -20.86
C LYS A 135 2.58 -4.58 -19.82
N ALA A 136 1.35 -4.25 -20.20
CA ALA A 136 0.38 -3.63 -19.29
C ALA A 136 -0.08 -4.58 -18.19
N ASP A 137 -0.52 -5.78 -18.55
CA ASP A 137 -1.03 -6.77 -17.60
C ASP A 137 0.08 -7.73 -17.16
N LEU A 138 0.59 -7.50 -15.95
CA LEU A 138 1.60 -8.37 -15.33
C LEU A 138 0.92 -9.48 -14.52
N SER A 139 1.41 -10.71 -14.69
CA SER A 139 1.06 -11.81 -13.81
C SER A 139 1.64 -11.59 -12.40
N ARG A 140 1.11 -12.31 -11.42
CA ARG A 140 1.62 -12.23 -10.03
C ARG A 140 3.10 -12.61 -9.94
N SER A 141 3.57 -13.57 -10.71
CA SER A 141 4.99 -13.96 -10.73
C SER A 141 5.87 -12.85 -11.30
N GLU A 142 5.45 -12.22 -12.41
CA GLU A 142 6.16 -11.07 -12.98
C GLU A 142 6.21 -9.89 -12.02
N LEU A 143 5.07 -9.54 -11.39
CA LEU A 143 5.02 -8.53 -10.31
C LEU A 143 5.98 -8.88 -9.18
N SER A 144 6.03 -10.14 -8.75
CA SER A 144 6.92 -10.60 -7.69
C SER A 144 8.40 -10.38 -8.02
N THR A 145 8.80 -10.50 -9.30
CA THR A 145 10.20 -10.25 -9.71
C THR A 145 10.56 -8.78 -9.60
N ILE A 146 9.65 -7.87 -9.99
CA ILE A 146 9.85 -6.43 -9.88
C ILE A 146 9.85 -6.02 -8.40
N ILE A 147 8.80 -6.39 -7.66
CA ILE A 147 8.65 -6.07 -6.24
C ILE A 147 9.84 -6.60 -5.45
N GLY A 148 10.31 -7.82 -5.70
CA GLY A 148 11.50 -8.36 -5.05
C GLY A 148 12.75 -7.51 -5.26
N GLN A 149 12.90 -6.90 -6.44
CA GLN A 149 14.00 -5.98 -6.71
C GLN A 149 13.84 -4.63 -6.00
N VAL A 150 12.63 -4.11 -5.87
CA VAL A 150 12.38 -2.74 -5.36
C VAL A 150 11.68 -2.68 -4.00
N THR A 151 11.59 -3.82 -3.30
CA THR A 151 10.89 -3.91 -2.02
C THR A 151 11.56 -3.05 -0.95
N THR A 152 10.71 -2.39 -0.17
CA THR A 152 11.04 -1.72 1.09
C THR A 152 10.78 -2.62 2.29
N ASN A 153 10.09 -3.74 2.10
CA ASN A 153 9.54 -4.60 3.15
C ASN A 153 8.69 -3.84 4.19
N TRP A 154 8.12 -2.69 3.81
CA TRP A 154 7.43 -1.78 4.72
C TRP A 154 8.31 -1.25 5.87
N ASP A 155 9.64 -1.31 5.70
CA ASP A 155 10.61 -0.93 6.71
C ASP A 155 11.35 0.36 6.31
N PHE A 156 11.47 1.26 7.28
CA PHE A 156 12.10 2.57 7.09
C PHE A 156 13.58 2.44 6.71
N ASN A 157 14.34 1.59 7.40
CA ASN A 157 15.78 1.45 7.20
C ASN A 157 16.10 0.71 5.90
N VAL A 158 15.31 -0.31 5.55
CA VAL A 158 15.39 -0.99 4.25
C VAL A 158 15.12 0.00 3.12
N ALA A 159 14.06 0.81 3.21
CA ALA A 159 13.74 1.83 2.21
C ALA A 159 14.87 2.85 2.04
N LYS A 160 15.40 3.37 3.16
CA LYS A 160 16.53 4.31 3.14
C LYS A 160 17.77 3.72 2.49
N SER A 161 18.19 2.53 2.94
CA SER A 161 19.38 1.85 2.43
C SER A 161 19.26 1.57 0.93
N LYS A 162 18.06 1.18 0.48
CA LYS A 162 17.74 0.97 -0.94
C LYS A 162 17.82 2.27 -1.74
N ALA A 163 17.30 3.37 -1.20
CA ALA A 163 17.38 4.69 -1.83
C ALA A 163 18.83 5.16 -1.98
N GLU A 164 19.63 5.05 -0.93
CA GLU A 164 21.05 5.40 -0.96
C GLU A 164 21.81 4.55 -2.00
N ALA A 165 21.56 3.23 -2.06
CA ALA A 165 22.17 2.36 -3.06
C ALA A 165 21.76 2.72 -4.50
N ASN A 166 20.49 3.07 -4.72
CA ASN A 166 20.00 3.51 -6.04
C ASN A 166 20.64 4.84 -6.47
N LEU A 167 20.81 5.79 -5.55
CA LEU A 167 21.46 7.08 -5.81
C LEU A 167 22.96 6.96 -6.08
N ILE A 168 23.64 6.02 -5.41
CA ILE A 168 25.06 5.69 -5.65
C ILE A 168 25.24 5.06 -7.04
N SER A 169 24.32 4.18 -7.43
CA SER A 169 24.38 3.48 -8.72
C SER A 169 24.00 4.38 -9.90
N ALA A 170 23.21 5.42 -9.65
CA ALA A 170 22.76 6.36 -10.66
C ALA A 170 23.87 7.34 -11.07
N LYS A 171 24.07 7.51 -12.37
CA LYS A 171 24.93 8.57 -12.92
C LYS A 171 24.31 9.94 -12.67
N LYS A 172 25.13 10.99 -12.69
CA LYS A 172 24.67 12.37 -12.50
C LYS A 172 23.56 12.76 -13.48
N GLU A 173 23.66 12.32 -14.72
CA GLU A 173 22.70 12.60 -15.79
C GLU A 173 21.38 11.86 -15.61
N GLN A 174 21.32 10.86 -14.72
CA GLN A 174 20.12 10.10 -14.35
C GLN A 174 19.43 10.68 -13.10
N LYS A 175 19.90 11.83 -12.59
CA LYS A 175 19.33 12.57 -11.45
C LYS A 175 18.59 13.82 -11.92
N GLY A 176 18.77 14.98 -11.30
CA GLY A 176 18.02 16.19 -11.61
C GLY A 176 16.60 16.15 -11.05
N VAL A 177 15.60 16.23 -11.93
CA VAL A 177 14.18 16.09 -11.53
C VAL A 177 13.79 14.62 -11.59
N VAL A 178 13.42 14.06 -10.44
CA VAL A 178 13.08 12.62 -10.31
C VAL A 178 11.65 12.41 -9.81
N TYR A 179 11.10 11.24 -10.14
CA TYR A 179 9.74 10.83 -9.82
C TYR A 179 9.81 9.50 -9.09
N ILE A 180 9.19 9.41 -7.92
CA ILE A 180 9.43 8.33 -6.97
C ILE A 180 8.08 7.75 -6.56
N VAL A 181 7.84 6.50 -6.93
CA VAL A 181 6.76 5.70 -6.33
C VAL A 181 7.28 5.18 -5.01
N ALA A 182 6.86 5.79 -3.91
CA ALA A 182 7.07 5.26 -2.57
C ALA A 182 5.75 4.65 -2.04
N PRO A 183 5.81 3.42 -1.49
CA PRO A 183 4.61 2.61 -1.32
C PRO A 183 3.81 2.94 -0.05
N ASN A 184 4.38 3.66 0.92
CA ASN A 184 3.67 4.24 2.07
C ASN A 184 4.46 5.41 2.68
N ASP A 185 3.84 6.08 3.65
CA ASP A 185 4.38 7.29 4.26
C ASP A 185 5.72 7.10 5.00
N GLY A 186 5.84 6.06 5.84
CA GLY A 186 7.10 5.78 6.53
C GLY A 186 8.27 5.58 5.57
N THR A 187 8.08 4.76 4.53
CA THR A 187 9.11 4.52 3.52
C THR A 187 9.33 5.73 2.61
N ALA A 188 8.28 6.49 2.29
CA ALA A 188 8.38 7.73 1.54
C ALA A 188 9.28 8.75 2.24
N ARG A 189 9.13 8.96 3.55
CA ARG A 189 10.03 9.86 4.30
C ARG A 189 11.48 9.39 4.27
N ALA A 190 11.71 8.09 4.46
CA ALA A 190 13.04 7.50 4.40
C ALA A 190 13.73 7.73 3.04
N ILE A 191 12.97 7.55 1.97
CA ILE A 191 13.43 7.76 0.60
C ILE A 191 13.62 9.26 0.33
N ALA A 192 12.66 10.11 0.70
CA ALA A 192 12.74 11.56 0.55
C ALA A 192 13.97 12.15 1.26
N ASP A 193 14.28 11.68 2.47
CA ASP A 193 15.46 12.11 3.22
C ASP A 193 16.78 11.75 2.51
N ALA A 194 16.82 10.62 1.79
CA ALA A 194 17.99 10.23 0.99
C ALA A 194 18.11 11.07 -0.28
N TYR A 195 17.04 11.19 -1.06
CA TYR A 195 17.02 11.97 -2.31
C TYR A 195 17.22 13.47 -2.06
N GLY A 196 16.64 14.03 -0.99
CA GLY A 196 16.79 15.43 -0.63
C GLY A 196 18.19 15.83 -0.16
N LYS A 197 19.07 14.86 0.15
CA LYS A 197 20.49 15.09 0.48
C LYS A 197 21.42 14.98 -0.74
N ASP A 198 20.94 14.37 -1.82
CA ASP A 198 21.75 14.21 -3.02
C ASP A 198 21.81 15.52 -3.81
N LYS A 199 23.01 16.11 -3.89
CA LYS A 199 23.23 17.41 -4.55
C LYS A 199 22.88 17.44 -6.04
N ASP A 200 22.86 16.27 -6.68
CA ASP A 200 22.55 16.15 -8.11
C ASP A 200 21.05 15.92 -8.33
N VAL A 201 20.25 15.66 -7.28
CA VAL A 201 18.78 15.67 -7.31
C VAL A 201 18.30 17.09 -7.05
N THR A 202 17.89 17.79 -8.10
CA THR A 202 17.44 19.19 -8.01
C THR A 202 15.97 19.31 -7.59
N LYS A 203 15.16 18.28 -7.84
CA LYS A 203 13.75 18.20 -7.40
C LYS A 203 13.31 16.74 -7.39
N TYR A 204 12.42 16.40 -6.47
CA TYR A 204 11.73 15.11 -6.51
C TYR A 204 10.22 15.27 -6.35
N TYR A 205 9.47 14.37 -6.96
CA TYR A 205 8.06 14.12 -6.66
C TYR A 205 7.94 12.73 -6.08
N ILE A 206 7.38 12.61 -4.88
CA ILE A 206 7.31 11.35 -4.14
C ILE A 206 5.93 11.10 -3.55
N THR A 207 5.45 9.87 -3.75
CA THR A 207 4.13 9.40 -3.31
C THR A 207 4.16 8.82 -1.89
N GLY A 208 3.00 8.46 -1.37
CA GLY A 208 2.86 7.78 -0.09
C GLY A 208 1.41 7.34 0.14
N GLN A 209 1.16 6.71 1.28
CA GLN A 209 -0.19 6.37 1.77
C GLN A 209 -0.17 6.30 3.28
N ASP A 210 -1.37 6.31 3.88
CA ASP A 210 -1.70 6.18 5.30
C ASP A 210 -1.94 7.51 6.02
N ALA A 211 -1.50 8.63 5.46
CA ALA A 211 -1.58 9.96 6.08
C ALA A 211 -0.98 9.98 7.49
N GLU A 212 0.20 9.37 7.68
CA GLU A 212 0.91 9.42 8.96
C GLU A 212 1.21 10.87 9.33
N LYS A 213 1.02 11.25 10.60
CA LYS A 213 1.23 12.63 11.08
C LYS A 213 2.55 13.25 10.61
N ALA A 214 3.65 12.48 10.67
CA ALA A 214 4.96 12.93 10.22
C ALA A 214 5.02 13.18 8.71
N SER A 215 4.31 12.38 7.89
CA SER A 215 4.20 12.59 6.45
C SER A 215 3.28 13.74 6.08
N ILE A 216 2.19 13.96 6.85
CA ILE A 216 1.38 15.17 6.71
C ILE A 216 2.24 16.42 6.97
N GLN A 217 3.08 16.41 8.01
CA GLN A 217 4.03 17.50 8.22
C GLN A 217 5.04 17.62 7.08
N TYR A 218 5.57 16.52 6.54
CA TYR A 218 6.44 16.56 5.35
C TYR A 218 5.73 17.15 4.13
N ILE A 219 4.44 16.89 3.94
CA ILE A 219 3.66 17.48 2.85
C ILE A 219 3.51 18.99 3.03
N ILE A 220 3.20 19.44 4.25
CA ILE A 220 3.11 20.87 4.60
C ILE A 220 4.46 21.56 4.34
N ASP A 221 5.56 20.94 4.76
CA ASP A 221 6.93 21.41 4.61
C ASP A 221 7.47 21.28 3.16
N GLY A 222 6.76 20.60 2.26
CA GLY A 222 7.19 20.36 0.88
C GLY A 222 8.27 19.29 0.70
N LYS A 223 8.47 18.42 1.70
CA LYS A 223 9.43 17.28 1.70
C LYS A 223 8.81 15.95 1.25
N GLN A 224 7.49 15.86 1.20
CA GLN A 224 6.77 14.75 0.59
C GLN A 224 5.68 15.35 -0.30
N SER A 225 5.41 14.77 -1.46
CA SER A 225 4.58 15.44 -2.46
C SER A 225 3.09 15.13 -2.30
N MET A 226 2.77 13.90 -1.93
CA MET A 226 1.40 13.46 -1.65
C MET A 226 1.39 12.25 -0.71
N THR A 227 0.22 12.00 -0.13
CA THR A 227 -0.14 10.73 0.50
C THR A 227 -1.56 10.35 0.08
N VAL A 228 -1.89 9.06 0.11
CA VAL A 228 -3.27 8.59 -0.01
C VAL A 228 -3.83 8.36 1.39
N LEU A 229 -4.80 9.18 1.78
CA LEU A 229 -5.59 8.98 2.99
C LEU A 229 -6.51 7.77 2.80
N LYS A 230 -6.30 6.81 3.68
CA LYS A 230 -7.18 5.68 3.93
C LYS A 230 -7.80 5.92 5.30
N ASP A 231 -9.03 6.43 5.36
CA ASP A 231 -9.64 6.81 6.63
C ASP A 231 -9.95 5.56 7.47
N VAL A 232 -9.06 5.26 8.42
CA VAL A 232 -9.15 4.05 9.25
C VAL A 232 -10.41 4.01 10.11
N ARG A 233 -11.05 5.15 10.38
CA ARG A 233 -12.33 5.22 11.11
C ARG A 233 -13.40 4.45 10.34
N VAL A 234 -13.47 4.68 9.02
CA VAL A 234 -14.40 4.00 8.11
C VAL A 234 -14.11 2.50 8.08
N LEU A 235 -12.83 2.10 7.99
CA LEU A 235 -12.47 0.69 7.94
C LEU A 235 -12.84 -0.05 9.24
N VAL A 236 -12.66 0.60 10.39
CA VAL A 236 -13.06 0.07 11.70
C VAL A 236 -14.58 -0.09 11.78
N ASP A 237 -15.33 0.93 11.36
CA ASP A 237 -16.80 0.88 11.35
C ASP A 237 -17.32 -0.25 10.44
N ASP A 238 -16.73 -0.40 9.25
CA ASP A 238 -17.05 -1.50 8.33
C ASP A 238 -16.76 -2.87 8.94
N ALA A 239 -15.66 -3.02 9.68
CA ALA A 239 -15.31 -4.28 10.35
C ALA A 239 -16.26 -4.62 11.50
N ILE A 240 -16.65 -3.62 12.30
CA ILE A 240 -17.65 -3.79 13.36
C ILE A 240 -18.99 -4.19 12.74
N ALA A 241 -19.44 -3.50 11.69
CA ALA A 241 -20.69 -3.79 11.00
C ALA A 241 -20.70 -5.22 10.42
N ALA A 242 -19.61 -5.62 9.76
CA ALA A 242 -19.46 -6.97 9.21
C ALA A 242 -19.45 -8.03 10.32
N ALA A 243 -18.76 -7.79 11.43
CA ALA A 243 -18.72 -8.71 12.56
C ALA A 243 -20.09 -8.89 13.21
N LEU A 244 -20.84 -7.80 13.40
CA LEU A 244 -22.20 -7.85 13.93
C LEU A 244 -23.16 -8.58 12.99
N ALA A 245 -23.03 -8.39 11.68
CA ALA A 245 -23.82 -9.12 10.69
C ALA A 245 -23.55 -10.63 10.79
N LEU A 246 -22.28 -11.04 10.72
CA LEU A 246 -21.89 -12.45 10.78
C LEU A 246 -22.28 -13.12 12.11
N ASN A 247 -22.10 -12.42 13.24
CA ASN A 247 -22.48 -12.92 14.56
C ASN A 247 -23.99 -13.18 14.66
N ASN A 248 -24.80 -12.39 13.95
CA ASN A 248 -26.25 -12.53 13.93
C ASN A 248 -26.76 -13.41 12.78
N GLY A 249 -25.88 -14.19 12.12
CA GLY A 249 -26.24 -15.07 11.01
C GLY A 249 -26.65 -14.33 9.74
N LYS A 250 -26.32 -13.04 9.62
CA LYS A 250 -26.59 -12.21 8.44
C LYS A 250 -25.34 -12.11 7.56
N THR A 251 -25.56 -11.80 6.29
CA THR A 251 -24.48 -11.52 5.33
C THR A 251 -24.12 -10.03 5.38
N PRO A 252 -22.83 -9.66 5.52
CA PRO A 252 -22.41 -8.27 5.36
C PRO A 252 -22.66 -7.75 3.94
N ASP A 253 -22.83 -6.44 3.77
CA ASP A 253 -22.95 -5.80 2.45
C ASP A 253 -21.80 -6.21 1.53
N LYS A 254 -22.05 -6.40 0.24
CA LYS A 254 -21.03 -6.79 -0.73
C LYS A 254 -21.20 -6.01 -2.03
N THR A 255 -20.11 -5.40 -2.50
CA THR A 255 -20.06 -4.72 -3.81
C THR A 255 -18.94 -5.26 -4.72
N LYS A 256 -17.97 -6.01 -4.16
CA LYS A 256 -16.83 -6.57 -4.88
C LYS A 256 -16.45 -7.94 -4.32
N THR A 257 -15.55 -8.61 -5.01
CA THR A 257 -14.83 -9.79 -4.50
C THR A 257 -13.33 -9.62 -4.72
N TYR A 258 -12.55 -10.31 -3.90
CA TYR A 258 -11.11 -10.44 -4.07
C TYR A 258 -10.74 -11.93 -4.09
N ASN A 259 -10.15 -12.37 -5.20
CA ASN A 259 -9.69 -13.75 -5.31
C ASN A 259 -8.48 -13.96 -4.39
N ASN A 260 -8.58 -14.95 -3.50
CA ASN A 260 -7.50 -15.26 -2.56
C ASN A 260 -6.69 -16.50 -2.97
N GLY A 261 -6.85 -16.99 -4.20
CA GLY A 261 -6.25 -18.22 -4.71
C GLY A 261 -7.09 -19.48 -4.49
N LYS A 262 -8.17 -19.41 -3.71
CA LYS A 262 -9.13 -20.52 -3.52
C LYS A 262 -10.58 -20.12 -3.78
N ILE A 263 -10.97 -18.95 -3.29
CA ILE A 263 -12.32 -18.41 -3.45
C ILE A 263 -12.29 -16.93 -3.76
N ASP A 264 -13.40 -16.43 -4.30
CA ASP A 264 -13.68 -15.01 -4.45
C ASP A 264 -14.30 -14.48 -3.16
N VAL A 265 -13.47 -13.97 -2.26
CA VAL A 265 -13.88 -13.51 -0.93
C VAL A 265 -14.76 -12.25 -1.08
N PRO A 266 -15.96 -12.19 -0.50
CA PRO A 266 -16.83 -11.02 -0.58
C PRO A 266 -16.25 -9.82 0.17
N ALA A 267 -16.41 -8.63 -0.42
CA ALA A 267 -15.90 -7.37 0.12
C ALA A 267 -16.77 -6.17 -0.27
N LYS A 268 -16.59 -5.07 0.45
CA LYS A 268 -17.07 -3.72 0.12
C LYS A 268 -15.89 -2.77 0.35
N PRO A 269 -15.03 -2.55 -0.68
CA PRO A 269 -13.83 -1.75 -0.50
C PRO A 269 -14.17 -0.29 -0.19
N SER A 270 -13.57 0.24 0.85
CA SER A 270 -13.70 1.63 1.25
C SER A 270 -12.91 2.56 0.33
N LYS A 271 -13.46 3.75 0.07
CA LYS A 271 -12.82 4.75 -0.80
C LYS A 271 -11.54 5.31 -0.18
N VAL A 272 -10.68 5.83 -1.03
CA VAL A 272 -9.41 6.47 -0.64
C VAL A 272 -9.32 7.87 -1.23
N THR A 273 -8.53 8.74 -0.62
CA THR A 273 -8.44 10.15 -0.98
C THR A 273 -6.99 10.59 -1.14
N THR A 274 -6.63 11.16 -2.28
CA THR A 274 -5.31 11.80 -2.45
C THR A 274 -5.23 13.08 -1.63
N VAL A 275 -4.19 13.19 -0.81
CA VAL A 275 -3.88 14.36 0.01
C VAL A 275 -2.56 14.96 -0.45
N THR A 276 -2.61 16.26 -0.74
CA THR A 276 -1.48 17.10 -1.15
C THR A 276 -1.47 18.37 -0.30
N LYS A 277 -0.49 19.25 -0.50
CA LYS A 277 -0.43 20.53 0.21
C LYS A 277 -1.68 21.39 -0.05
N GLU A 278 -2.30 21.27 -1.21
CA GLU A 278 -3.46 22.08 -1.61
C GLU A 278 -4.75 21.71 -0.87
N ASN A 279 -4.91 20.45 -0.44
CA ASN A 279 -6.14 19.98 0.21
C ASN A 279 -5.93 19.40 1.62
N VAL A 280 -4.70 19.39 2.15
CA VAL A 280 -4.37 18.80 3.46
C VAL A 280 -5.26 19.31 4.59
N LYS A 281 -5.54 20.62 4.64
CA LYS A 281 -6.45 21.18 5.65
C LYS A 281 -7.85 20.57 5.57
N LYS A 282 -8.41 20.51 4.36
CA LYS A 282 -9.76 19.97 4.12
C LYS A 282 -9.84 18.48 4.47
N GLU A 283 -8.92 17.69 3.92
CA GLU A 283 -9.02 16.22 3.98
C GLU A 283 -8.52 15.64 5.31
N ILE A 284 -7.65 16.34 6.05
CA ILE A 284 -7.10 15.87 7.34
C ILE A 284 -7.75 16.56 8.54
N VAL A 285 -7.91 17.88 8.49
CA VAL A 285 -8.35 18.67 9.65
C VAL A 285 -9.85 18.90 9.63
N ASP A 286 -10.38 19.45 8.54
CA ASP A 286 -11.82 19.77 8.44
C ASP A 286 -12.68 18.48 8.41
N SER A 287 -12.11 17.36 7.96
CA SER A 287 -12.72 16.02 8.04
C SER A 287 -12.71 15.41 9.45
N GLY A 288 -12.03 16.06 10.40
CA GLY A 288 -11.85 15.60 11.78
C GLY A 288 -10.93 14.38 11.93
N TYR A 289 -10.13 14.03 10.92
CA TYR A 289 -9.21 12.89 11.01
C TYR A 289 -8.09 13.16 12.03
N TYR A 290 -7.49 14.35 11.98
CA TYR A 290 -6.58 14.85 13.01
C TYR A 290 -6.89 16.30 13.40
N PRO A 291 -6.66 16.69 14.66
CA PRO A 291 -6.80 18.08 15.06
C PRO A 291 -5.67 18.94 14.47
N ALA A 292 -5.98 20.20 14.14
CA ALA A 292 -5.03 21.15 13.53
C ALA A 292 -3.74 21.33 14.36
N GLY A 293 -3.85 21.26 15.69
CA GLY A 293 -2.72 21.45 16.62
C GLY A 293 -1.62 20.40 16.53
N GLU A 294 -1.81 19.33 15.77
CA GLU A 294 -0.79 18.32 15.48
C GLU A 294 0.24 18.79 14.44
N PHE A 295 -0.05 19.88 13.72
CA PHE A 295 0.73 20.34 12.58
C PHE A 295 1.15 21.79 12.70
N LYS A 296 2.27 22.14 12.07
CA LYS A 296 2.78 23.51 11.96
C LYS A 296 2.73 23.97 10.51
N GLY A 297 2.27 25.20 10.28
CA GLY A 297 2.27 25.81 8.94
C GLY A 297 1.19 25.30 7.98
N LEU A 298 0.06 24.81 8.53
CA LEU A 298 -1.10 24.33 7.78
C LEU A 298 -1.76 25.43 6.92
#